data_AF-A0A258LQV5-F1
#
_entry.id   AF-A0A258LQV5-F1
#
_cell.length_a   1.000
_cell.length_b   1.000
_cell.length_c   1.000
_cell.angle_alpha   90.00
_cell.angle_beta   90.00
_cell.angle_gamma   90.00
#
_symmetry.space_group_name_H-M   'P 1'
#
loop_
_entity.id
_entity.type
_entity.pdbx_description
1 polymer ?
#
loop_
_entity_poly.entity_id
_entity_poly.type
_entity_poly.pdbx_seq_one_letter_code
_entity_poly.pdbx_strand_id
1 'polypeptide(L)'
;AKHAVIETLNRLIAFQGLLFEDLAGLLESGYNRKIFVMTDGSQPYSLNGTFERLLRDCNLLKDVAGRNRSLYSLRHTYATFALAEGVDIHTLARQMGTSTLMIERHYSKLTPMMAAAKLA
;
A
#
# COMPACT_ATOMS: atom_id res chain seq x y z
N ALA A 1 2.41 -5.20 10.35
CA ALA A 1 2.70 -4.33 9.18
C ALA A 1 4.01 -3.54 9.28
N LYS A 2 4.25 -2.74 10.34
CA LYS A 2 5.41 -1.81 10.43
C LYS A 2 6.79 -2.46 10.25
N HIS A 3 7.04 -3.62 10.87
CA HIS A 3 8.33 -4.32 10.78
C HIS A 3 8.64 -4.85 9.36
N ALA A 4 7.62 -5.37 8.65
CA ALA A 4 7.80 -5.90 7.30
C ALA A 4 8.14 -4.80 6.26
N VAL A 5 7.69 -3.57 6.49
CA VAL A 5 8.02 -2.43 5.62
C VAL A 5 9.49 -2.04 5.77
N ILE A 6 10.00 -1.98 7.00
CA ILE A 6 11.42 -1.66 7.25
C ILE A 6 12.32 -2.67 6.54
N GLU A 7 12.05 -3.96 6.71
CA GLU A 7 12.82 -5.02 6.04
C GLU A 7 12.76 -4.87 4.51
N THR A 8 11.57 -4.60 3.96
CA THR A 8 11.40 -4.42 2.51
C THR A 8 12.18 -3.20 1.99
N LEU A 9 12.17 -2.10 2.74
CA LEU A 9 12.92 -0.90 2.38
C LEU A 9 14.43 -1.10 2.53
N ASN A 10 14.89 -1.83 3.55
CA ASN A 10 16.30 -2.20 3.67
C ASN A 10 16.77 -3.07 2.50
N ARG A 11 15.95 -4.06 2.08
CA ARG A 11 16.22 -4.84 0.87
C ARG A 11 16.26 -3.95 -0.39
N LEU A 12 15.41 -2.93 -0.44
CA LEU A 12 15.40 -1.97 -1.56
C LEU A 12 16.66 -1.11 -1.59
N ILE A 13 17.15 -0.66 -0.43
CA ILE A 13 18.42 0.10 -0.31
C ILE A 13 19.58 -0.73 -0.86
N ALA A 14 19.67 -2.01 -0.46
CA ALA A 14 20.68 -2.93 -0.97
C ALA A 14 20.53 -3.18 -2.48
N PHE A 15 19.29 -3.40 -2.95
CA PHE A 15 19.01 -3.60 -4.38
C PHE A 15 19.38 -2.39 -5.24
N GLN A 16 19.22 -1.17 -4.71
CA GLN A 16 19.58 0.07 -5.38
C GLN A 16 21.08 0.43 -5.26
N GLY A 17 21.86 -0.37 -4.50
CA GLY A 17 23.29 -0.13 -4.30
C GLY A 17 23.60 1.18 -3.57
N LEU A 18 22.71 1.62 -2.67
CA LEU A 18 22.91 2.86 -1.91
C LEU A 18 23.97 2.63 -0.82
N LEU A 19 24.69 3.70 -0.46
CA LEU A 19 25.79 3.68 0.52
C LEU A 19 25.31 3.62 1.99
N PHE A 20 24.05 3.27 2.23
CA PHE A 20 23.43 3.26 3.56
C PHE A 20 23.21 1.82 4.03
N GLU A 21 23.50 1.55 5.31
CA GLU A 21 23.31 0.23 5.91
C GLU A 21 21.83 -0.12 6.07
N ASP A 22 21.01 0.87 6.44
CA ASP A 22 19.59 0.69 6.67
C ASP A 22 18.77 1.97 6.37
N LEU A 23 17.45 1.84 6.52
CA LEU A 23 16.51 2.93 6.35
C LEU A 23 16.76 4.09 7.33
N ALA A 24 17.23 3.82 8.56
CA ALA A 24 17.48 4.87 9.54
C ALA A 24 18.62 5.78 9.06
N GLY A 25 19.77 5.20 8.66
CA GLY A 25 20.90 5.97 8.12
C GLY A 25 20.54 6.74 6.85
N LEU A 26 19.71 6.16 5.98
CA LEU A 26 19.20 6.86 4.78
C LEU A 26 18.32 8.06 5.13
N LEU A 27 17.46 7.94 6.15
CA LEU A 27 16.57 9.03 6.56
C LEU A 27 17.36 10.16 7.22
N GLU A 28 18.34 9.84 8.08
CA GLU A 28 19.20 10.82 8.75
C GLU A 28 20.04 11.64 7.76
N SER A 29 20.52 11.01 6.68
CA SER A 29 21.30 11.72 5.67
C SER A 29 20.48 12.68 4.82
N GLY A 30 19.14 12.66 4.93
CA GLY A 30 18.24 13.46 4.09
C GLY A 30 18.36 13.15 2.60
N TYR A 31 18.69 11.90 2.24
CA TYR A 31 18.99 11.54 0.86
C TYR A 31 17.74 11.63 -0.03
N ASN A 32 17.65 12.69 -0.83
CA ASN A 32 16.47 12.99 -1.62
C ASN A 32 16.60 12.47 -3.07
N ARG A 33 16.32 11.19 -3.27
CA ARG A 33 16.19 10.56 -4.59
C ARG A 33 14.83 9.88 -4.78
N LYS A 34 14.46 9.71 -6.05
CA LYS A 34 13.26 8.98 -6.46
C LYS A 34 13.43 7.50 -6.14
N ILE A 35 12.46 6.92 -5.44
CA ILE A 35 12.49 5.51 -5.00
C ILE A 35 12.05 4.55 -6.11
N PHE A 36 11.00 4.91 -6.87
CA PHE A 36 10.46 4.09 -7.95
C PHE A 36 11.00 4.57 -9.30
N VAL A 37 12.10 3.95 -9.73
CA VAL A 37 12.79 4.23 -11.00
C VAL A 37 13.14 2.92 -11.71
N MET A 38 13.33 3.00 -13.02
CA MET A 38 13.88 1.92 -13.84
C MET A 38 15.39 1.80 -13.60
N THR A 39 16.03 0.77 -14.16
CA THR A 39 17.48 0.52 -14.02
C THR A 39 18.35 1.65 -14.56
N ASP A 40 17.83 2.44 -15.50
CA ASP A 40 18.49 3.62 -16.06
C ASP A 40 18.23 4.92 -15.25
N GLY A 41 17.48 4.84 -14.15
CA GLY A 41 17.10 5.97 -13.30
C GLY A 41 15.91 6.78 -13.81
N SER A 42 15.32 6.42 -14.96
CA SER A 42 14.11 7.07 -15.47
C SER A 42 12.88 6.70 -14.63
N GLN A 43 11.90 7.61 -14.59
CA GLN A 43 10.62 7.31 -13.96
C GLN A 43 9.64 6.73 -14.97
N PRO A 44 8.98 5.60 -14.65
CA PRO A 44 7.90 5.11 -15.51
C PRO A 44 6.75 6.12 -15.52
N TYR A 45 6.23 6.43 -16.71
CA TYR A 45 5.08 7.32 -16.88
C TYR A 45 3.85 6.84 -16.08
N SER A 46 3.63 5.52 -16.04
CA SER A 46 2.61 4.90 -15.22
C SER A 46 3.00 3.47 -14.86
N LEU A 47 2.64 3.05 -13.65
CA LEU A 47 2.77 1.67 -13.19
C LEU A 47 1.51 0.83 -13.46
N ASN A 48 0.41 1.45 -13.91
CA ASN A 48 -0.88 0.77 -14.05
C ASN A 48 -0.83 -0.41 -15.02
N GLY A 49 -0.25 -0.21 -16.21
CA GLY A 49 -0.17 -1.26 -17.23
C GLY A 49 0.71 -2.43 -16.79
N THR A 50 1.87 -2.14 -16.19
CA THR A 50 2.76 -3.17 -15.65
C THR A 50 2.09 -3.97 -14.53
N PHE A 51 1.36 -3.28 -13.63
CA PHE A 51 0.63 -3.93 -12.56
C PHE A 51 -0.53 -4.79 -13.09
N GLU A 52 -1.28 -4.31 -14.08
CA GLU A 52 -2.34 -5.10 -14.71
C GLU A 52 -1.78 -6.38 -15.34
N ARG A 53 -0.65 -6.27 -16.05
CA ARG A 53 0.02 -7.42 -16.66
C ARG A 53 0.48 -8.43 -15.60
N LEU A 54 1.13 -7.95 -14.53
CA LEU A 54 1.51 -8.79 -13.39
C LEU A 54 0.30 -9.55 -12.83
N LEU A 55 -0.82 -8.85 -12.60
CA LEU A 55 -2.02 -9.50 -12.09
C LEU A 55 -2.62 -10.51 -13.08
N ARG A 56 -2.54 -10.25 -14.39
CA ARG A 56 -2.98 -11.20 -15.41
C ARG A 56 -2.12 -12.46 -15.39
N ASP A 57 -0.81 -12.31 -15.32
CA ASP A 57 0.15 -13.41 -15.32
C ASP A 57 0.03 -14.27 -14.05
N CYS A 58 -0.32 -13.65 -12.92
CA CYS A 58 -0.62 -14.36 -11.67
C CYS A 58 -2.06 -14.90 -11.57
N ASN A 59 -2.91 -14.74 -12.60
CA ASN A 59 -4.34 -15.06 -12.57
C ASN A 59 -5.12 -14.36 -11.42
N LEU A 60 -4.70 -13.14 -11.08
CA LEU A 60 -5.27 -12.27 -10.04
C LEU A 60 -5.89 -10.99 -10.61
N LEU A 61 -6.08 -10.87 -11.92
CA LEU A 61 -6.65 -9.65 -12.51
C LEU A 61 -8.11 -9.43 -12.10
N LYS A 62 -8.92 -10.49 -12.04
CA LYS A 62 -10.36 -10.39 -11.78
C LYS A 62 -10.68 -10.58 -10.30
N ASP A 63 -11.49 -9.66 -9.76
CA ASP A 63 -12.10 -9.85 -8.44
C ASP A 63 -13.28 -10.84 -8.50
N VAL A 64 -13.87 -11.12 -7.34
CA VAL A 64 -15.03 -12.03 -7.21
C VAL A 64 -16.26 -11.57 -7.99
N ALA A 65 -16.34 -10.28 -8.34
CA ALA A 65 -17.42 -9.69 -9.12
C ALA A 65 -17.04 -9.54 -10.62
N GLY A 66 -15.91 -10.11 -11.06
CA GLY A 66 -15.45 -10.06 -12.44
C GLY A 66 -14.84 -8.71 -12.88
N ARG A 67 -14.61 -7.79 -11.93
CA ARG A 67 -14.00 -6.47 -12.20
C ARG A 67 -12.48 -6.57 -12.18
N ASN A 68 -11.81 -5.74 -12.96
CA ASN A 68 -10.35 -5.68 -12.94
C ASN A 68 -9.86 -5.03 -11.65
N ARG A 69 -8.93 -5.69 -10.96
CA ARG A 69 -8.12 -5.10 -9.91
C ARG A 69 -7.12 -4.12 -10.54
N SER A 70 -6.81 -3.05 -9.81
CA SER A 70 -5.85 -2.02 -10.19
C SER A 70 -4.93 -1.69 -9.01
N LEU A 71 -3.94 -0.82 -9.20
CA LEU A 71 -3.12 -0.33 -8.08
C LEU A 71 -3.98 0.30 -6.97
N TYR A 72 -5.11 0.93 -7.34
CA TYR A 72 -6.05 1.49 -6.37
C TYR A 72 -6.74 0.41 -5.51
N SER A 73 -6.84 -0.83 -6.00
CA SER A 73 -7.32 -1.96 -5.19
C SER A 73 -6.43 -2.26 -3.99
N LEU A 74 -5.13 -1.96 -4.06
CA LEU A 74 -4.22 -2.10 -2.90
C LEU A 74 -4.62 -1.13 -1.77
N ARG A 75 -4.99 0.10 -2.13
CA ARG A 75 -5.49 1.11 -1.18
C ARG A 75 -6.78 0.67 -0.50
N HIS A 76 -7.69 0.03 -1.25
CA HIS A 76 -8.91 -0.55 -0.68
C HIS A 76 -8.64 -1.72 0.27
N THR A 77 -7.68 -2.58 -0.09
CA THR A 77 -7.26 -3.72 0.73
C THR A 77 -6.68 -3.23 2.06
N TYR A 78 -5.79 -2.23 2.00
CA TYR A 78 -5.22 -1.60 3.18
C TYR A 78 -6.29 -1.01 4.11
N ALA A 79 -7.22 -0.20 3.55
CA ALA A 79 -8.28 0.40 4.35
C ALA A 79 -9.15 -0.65 5.06
N THR A 80 -9.50 -1.72 4.35
CA THR A 80 -10.32 -2.81 4.89
C THR A 80 -9.59 -3.52 6.04
N PHE A 81 -8.32 -3.87 5.87
CA PHE A 81 -7.54 -4.53 6.91
C PHE A 81 -7.29 -3.62 8.12
N ALA A 82 -6.98 -2.34 7.90
CA ALA A 82 -6.81 -1.39 8.99
C ALA A 82 -8.08 -1.27 9.85
N LEU A 83 -9.26 -1.16 9.21
CA LEU A 83 -10.53 -1.13 9.94
C LEU A 83 -10.81 -2.44 10.68
N ALA A 84 -10.47 -3.60 10.09
CA ALA A 84 -10.59 -4.91 10.74
C ALA A 84 -9.74 -5.03 12.01
N GLU A 85 -8.52 -4.51 11.94
CA GLU A 85 -7.57 -4.49 13.04
C GLU A 85 -8.00 -3.50 14.14
N GLY A 86 -8.97 -2.62 13.85
CA GLY A 86 -9.50 -1.63 14.79
C GLY A 86 -8.79 -0.28 14.72
N VAL A 87 -8.10 0.02 13.62
CA VAL A 87 -7.52 1.35 13.38
C VAL A 87 -8.66 2.36 13.30
N ASP A 88 -8.54 3.42 14.09
CA ASP A 88 -9.49 4.52 14.13
C ASP A 88 -9.61 5.23 12.76
N ILE A 89 -10.85 5.64 12.43
CA ILE A 89 -11.20 6.26 11.14
C ILE A 89 -10.41 7.55 10.91
N HIS A 90 -10.17 8.37 11.93
CA HIS A 90 -9.37 9.60 11.77
C HIS A 90 -7.92 9.29 11.45
N THR A 91 -7.36 8.27 12.10
CA THR A 91 -5.98 7.82 11.84
C THR A 91 -5.85 7.28 10.41
N LEU A 92 -6.80 6.44 9.98
CA LEU A 92 -6.82 5.88 8.63
C LEU A 92 -6.99 6.98 7.56
N ALA A 93 -7.89 7.93 7.79
CA ALA A 93 -8.11 9.06 6.89
C ALA A 93 -6.83 9.88 6.69
N ARG A 94 -6.07 10.14 7.77
CA ARG A 94 -4.78 10.84 7.72
C ARG A 94 -3.73 10.04 6.94
N GLN A 95 -3.61 8.73 7.21
CA GLN A 95 -2.67 7.86 6.50
C GLN A 95 -2.97 7.78 5.00
N MET A 96 -4.26 7.78 4.64
CA MET A 96 -4.70 7.70 3.25
C MET A 96 -4.72 9.07 2.55
N GLY A 97 -4.64 10.19 3.27
CA GLY A 97 -4.77 11.53 2.69
C GLY A 97 -6.16 11.79 2.12
N THR A 98 -7.22 11.43 2.86
CA THR A 98 -8.61 11.70 2.49
C THR A 98 -9.43 12.13 3.72
N SER A 99 -10.69 12.53 3.54
CA SER A 99 -11.54 12.91 4.67
C SER A 99 -12.15 11.69 5.37
N THR A 100 -12.45 11.83 6.65
CA THR A 100 -13.20 10.81 7.41
C THR A 100 -14.54 10.50 6.77
N LEU A 101 -15.24 11.54 6.29
CA LEU A 101 -16.49 11.39 5.55
C LEU A 101 -16.35 10.47 4.33
N MET A 102 -15.24 10.55 3.59
CA MET A 102 -14.97 9.66 2.47
C MET A 102 -14.74 8.22 2.94
N ILE A 103 -13.98 8.03 4.03
CA ILE A 103 -13.79 6.70 4.62
C ILE A 103 -15.14 6.10 5.06
N GLU A 104 -15.96 6.85 5.78
CA GLU A 104 -17.29 6.42 6.22
C GLU A 104 -18.19 6.05 5.04
N ARG A 105 -18.24 6.90 4.01
CA ARG A 105 -19.04 6.62 2.80
C ARG A 105 -18.64 5.31 2.13
N HIS A 106 -17.34 5.00 2.07
CA HIS A 106 -16.84 3.84 1.36
C HIS A 106 -16.77 2.55 2.21
N TYR A 107 -16.63 2.65 3.53
CA TYR A 107 -16.35 1.51 4.41
C TYR A 107 -17.30 1.35 5.60
N SER A 108 -18.31 2.21 5.77
CA SER A 108 -19.31 2.13 6.87
C SER A 108 -20.04 0.80 7.00
N LYS A 109 -20.12 0.00 5.92
CA LYS A 109 -20.76 -1.32 5.95
C LYS A 109 -19.85 -2.42 6.51
N LEU A 110 -18.54 -2.20 6.49
CA LEU A 110 -17.55 -3.17 6.94
C LEU A 110 -17.34 -3.07 8.46
N THR A 111 -17.47 -1.87 9.03
CA THR A 111 -17.26 -1.66 10.48
C THR A 111 -18.20 -2.49 11.38
N PRO A 112 -19.52 -2.67 11.09
CA PRO A 112 -20.38 -3.49 11.93
C PRO A 112 -20.16 -4.99 11.71
N MET A 113 -19.88 -5.38 10.46
CA MET A 113 -19.71 -6.79 10.06
C MET A 113 -18.39 -7.37 10.60
N MET A 114 -17.34 -6.55 10.64
CA MET A 114 -16.04 -6.91 11.21
C MET A 114 -16.05 -6.92 12.73
N ALA A 115 -16.80 -6.01 13.37
CA ALA A 115 -17.00 -6.02 14.82
C ALA A 115 -17.74 -7.27 15.28
N ALA A 116 -18.76 -7.72 14.53
CA ALA A 116 -19.50 -8.94 14.83
C ALA A 116 -18.61 -10.20 14.75
N ALA A 117 -17.71 -10.29 13.77
CA ALA A 117 -16.79 -11.42 13.62
C ALA A 117 -15.69 -11.48 14.70
N LYS A 118 -15.43 -10.39 15.42
CA LYS A 118 -14.43 -10.32 16.50
C LYS A 118 -15.03 -10.63 17.89
N LEU A 119 -16.36 -10.72 17.97
CA LEU A 119 -17.15 -11.00 19.19
C LEU A 119 -17.71 -12.44 19.22
N ALA A 120 -17.49 -13.22 18.16
CA ALA A 120 -17.80 -14.64 18.06
C ALA A 120 -16.53 -15.47 18.26
#